data_AF-A0A3D0SLS0-F1
#
_entry.id   AF-A0A3D0SLS0-F1
#
_cell.length_a   1.000
_cell.length_b   1.000
_cell.length_c   1.000
_cell.angle_alpha   90.00
_cell.angle_beta   90.00
_cell.angle_gamma   90.00
#
_symmetry.space_group_name_H-M   'P 1'
#
loop_
_entity.id
_entity.type
_entity.pdbx_description
1 polymer ?
#
loop_
_entity_poly.entity_id
_entity_poly.type
_entity_poly.pdbx_seq_one_letter_code
_entity_poly.pdbx_strand_id
1 'polypeptide(L)' 'LMPDFWQFPTVSMGLGPIQAIYQARFMKYLHNRGIVNTEGRKVWCFCGDGEMDEPESLGAIALAARENLDNLIFV' A
#
# COMPACT_ATOMS: atom_id res chain seq x y z
N LEU A 1 4.42 11.26 -17.52
CA LEU A 1 5.33 10.74 -18.57
C LEU A 1 4.73 9.55 -19.31
N MET A 2 4.15 8.54 -18.63
CA MET A 2 3.53 7.37 -19.31
C MET A 2 2.21 6.96 -18.61
N PRO A 3 1.04 7.49 -19.03
CA PRO A 3 -0.23 7.30 -18.33
C PRO A 3 -0.80 5.87 -18.40
N ASP A 4 -0.52 5.14 -19.48
CA ASP A 4 -1.05 3.79 -19.71
C ASP A 4 -0.11 2.66 -19.23
N PHE A 5 1.01 3.03 -18.62
CA PHE A 5 2.03 2.08 -18.17
C PHE A 5 2.25 2.14 -16.66
N TRP A 6 2.54 3.33 -16.11
CA TRP A 6 2.81 3.49 -14.68
C TRP A 6 1.56 3.84 -13.89
N GLN A 7 1.36 3.18 -12.76
CA GLN A 7 0.19 3.37 -11.90
C GLN A 7 0.54 4.08 -10.59
N PHE A 8 1.71 3.79 -10.01
CA PHE A 8 2.12 4.28 -8.71
C PHE A 8 3.53 4.90 -8.79
N PRO A 9 3.70 6.17 -8.41
CA PRO A 9 5.02 6.80 -8.36
C PRO A 9 5.74 6.48 -7.04
N THR A 10 6.86 5.76 -7.09
CA THR A 10 7.56 5.26 -5.89
C THR A 10 9.03 5.66 -5.76
N VAL A 11 9.58 6.40 -6.74
CA VAL A 11 11.02 6.75 -6.72
C VAL A 11 11.41 7.70 -5.57
N SER A 12 10.44 8.44 -5.03
CA SER A 12 10.61 9.15 -3.76
C SER A 12 10.41 8.15 -2.63
N MET A 13 11.52 7.70 -2.05
CA MET A 13 11.55 6.73 -0.95
C MET A 13 10.65 7.18 0.21
N GLY A 14 10.06 6.20 0.90
CA GLY A 14 9.13 6.41 2.01
C GLY A 14 7.68 6.61 1.58
N LEU A 15 7.42 7.20 0.41
CA LEU A 15 6.06 7.40 -0.08
C LEU A 15 5.39 6.08 -0.52
N GLY A 16 6.18 5.15 -1.07
CA GLY A 16 5.68 3.83 -1.51
C GLY A 16 5.03 3.03 -0.37
N PRO A 17 5.75 2.78 0.74
CA PRO A 17 5.23 2.06 1.90
C PRO A 17 3.93 2.62 2.47
N ILE A 18 3.88 3.92 2.77
CA ILE A 18 2.68 4.54 3.35
C ILE A 18 1.51 4.51 2.36
N GLN A 19 1.77 4.77 1.07
CA GLN A 19 0.76 4.69 0.04
C GLN A 19 0.20 3.27 -0.09
N ALA A 20 1.04 2.23 -0.03
CA ALA A 20 0.62 0.84 -0.11
C ALA A 20 -0.32 0.45 1.04
N ILE A 21 0.00 0.89 2.27
CA ILE A 21 -0.86 0.66 3.45
C ILE A 21 -2.26 1.26 3.22
N TYR A 22 -2.33 2.52 2.80
CA TYR A 22 -3.62 3.19 2.58
C TYR A 22 -4.36 2.66 1.35
N GLN A 23 -3.65 2.23 0.31
CA GLN A 23 -4.26 1.59 -0.86
C GLN A 23 -4.92 0.25 -0.48
N ALA A 24 -4.24 -0.59 0.31
CA ALA A 24 -4.79 -1.85 0.79
C ALA A 24 -6.03 -1.62 1.69
N ARG A 25 -5.97 -0.63 2.57
CA ARG A 25 -7.10 -0.21 3.40
C ARG A 25 -8.27 0.31 2.57
N PHE A 26 -8.01 1.11 1.54
CA PHE A 26 -9.06 1.64 0.68
C PHE A 26 -9.75 0.54 -0.13
N MET A 27 -9.00 -0.47 -0.60
CA MET A 27 -9.60 -1.63 -1.25
C MET A 27 -10.54 -2.41 -0.32
N LYS A 28 -10.12 -2.68 0.93
CA LYS A 28 -11.00 -3.28 1.95
C LYS A 28 -12.23 -2.40 2.20
N TYR A 29 -12.07 -1.09 2.28
CA TYR A 29 -13.19 -0.15 2.42
C TYR A 29 -14.19 -0.29 1.27
N LEU A 30 -13.74 -0.28 0.01
CA LEU A 30 -14.60 -0.40 -1.16
C LEU A 30 -15.37 -1.73 -1.17
N HIS A 31 -14.69 -2.83 -0.83
CA HIS A 31 -15.31 -4.16 -0.74
C HIS A 31 -16.34 -4.22 0.38
N ASN A 32 -16.00 -3.76 1.59
CA ASN A 32 -16.91 -3.76 2.74
C ASN A 32 -18.13 -2.86 2.53
N ARG A 33 -18.01 -1.83 1.69
CA ARG A 33 -19.11 -0.93 1.31
C ARG A 33 -19.93 -1.44 0.13
N GLY A 34 -19.59 -2.59 -0.44
CA GLY A 34 -20.28 -3.15 -1.61
C GLY A 34 -20.15 -2.32 -2.88
N ILE A 35 -19.15 -1.42 -2.96
CA ILE A 35 -18.96 -0.54 -4.12
C ILE A 35 -18.23 -1.29 -5.25
N VAL A 36 -17.18 -2.04 -4.90
CA VAL A 36 -16.39 -2.83 -5.84
C VAL A 36 -15.99 -4.14 -5.18
N ASN A 37 -16.13 -5.28 -5.88
CA ASN A 37 -15.54 -6.52 -5.40
C ASN A 37 -14.02 -6.51 -5.61
N THR A 38 -13.26 -6.37 -4.52
CA THR A 38 -11.79 -6.44 -4.53
C THR A 38 -11.23 -7.78 -4.01
N GLU A 39 -12.05 -8.82 -3.89
CA GLU A 39 -11.61 -10.15 -3.45
C GLU A 39 -10.48 -10.70 -4.34
N GLY A 40 -9.54 -11.41 -3.73
CA GLY A 40 -8.36 -11.98 -4.42
C GLY A 40 -7.29 -10.96 -4.84
N ARG A 41 -7.54 -9.65 -4.73
CA ARG A 41 -6.54 -8.62 -5.05
C ARG A 41 -5.60 -8.37 -3.88
N LYS A 42 -4.31 -8.16 -4.20
CA LYS A 42 -3.24 -7.87 -3.23
C LYS A 42 -2.51 -6.59 -3.63
N VAL A 43 -2.04 -5.85 -2.63
CA VAL A 43 -1.14 -4.70 -2.78
C VAL A 43 0.25 -5.16 -2.38
N TRP A 44 1.20 -4.96 -3.29
CA TRP A 44 2.61 -5.33 -3.10
C TRP A 44 3.44 -4.04 -3.00
N CYS A 45 4.13 -3.87 -1.88
CA CYS A 45 5.10 -2.82 -1.69
C CYS A 45 6.49 -3.44 -1.79
N PHE A 46 7.24 -3.07 -2.82
CA PHE A 46 8.66 -3.42 -2.93
C PHE A 46 9.46 -2.23 -2.40
N CYS A 47 10.19 -2.45 -1.31
CA CYS A 47 10.94 -1.42 -0.61
C CYS A 47 12.39 -1.84 -0.39
N GLY A 48 13.29 -0.87 -0.45
CA GLY A 48 14.71 -1.08 -0.10
C GLY A 48 14.89 -1.08 1.41
N ASP A 49 15.90 -1.79 1.91
CA ASP A 49 16.29 -1.75 3.32
C ASP A 49 16.66 -0.32 3.78
N GLY A 50 17.45 0.40 2.98
CA GLY A 50 17.78 1.81 3.25
C GLY A 50 16.59 2.78 3.14
N GLU A 51 15.54 2.43 2.39
CA GLU A 51 14.31 3.21 2.35
C GLU A 51 13.52 3.10 3.67
N MET A 52 13.70 2.01 4.42
CA MET A 52 12.98 1.80 5.68
C MET A 52 13.40 2.76 6.80
N ASP A 53 14.49 3.51 6.62
CA ASP A 53 14.92 4.58 7.52
C ASP A 53 14.12 5.88 7.35
N GLU A 54 13.38 6.04 6.25
CA GLU A 54 12.47 7.17 6.09
C GLU A 54 11.29 7.05 7.09
N PRO A 55 10.90 8.13 7.79
CA PRO A 55 9.82 8.09 8.77
C PRO A 55 8.49 7.53 8.22
N GLU A 56 8.20 7.82 6.96
CA GLU A 56 7.00 7.39 6.24
C GLU A 56 6.97 5.88 6.00
N SER A 57 8.14 5.24 5.89
CA SER A 57 8.26 3.81 5.58
C SER A 57 7.64 2.92 6.65
N LEU A 58 7.84 3.29 7.92
CA LEU A 58 7.39 2.51 9.08
C LEU A 58 6.36 3.24 9.96
N GLY A 59 6.24 4.57 9.85
CA GLY A 59 5.38 5.36 10.74
C GLY A 59 3.91 4.94 10.75
N ALA A 60 3.42 4.35 9.66
CA ALA A 60 2.05 3.86 9.54
C ALA A 60 1.91 2.33 9.64
N ILE A 61 2.98 1.56 9.84
CA ILE A 61 2.93 0.08 9.72
C ILE A 61 1.96 -0.57 10.72
N ALA A 62 1.83 0.01 11.93
CA ALA A 62 0.89 -0.47 12.94
C ALA A 62 -0.59 -0.36 12.50
N LEU A 63 -0.91 0.55 11.56
CA LEU A 63 -2.25 0.66 11.00
C LEU A 63 -2.64 -0.60 10.23
N ALA A 64 -1.69 -1.21 9.50
CA ALA A 64 -1.95 -2.42 8.74
C ALA A 64 -2.39 -3.58 9.64
N ALA A 65 -1.75 -3.73 10.79
CA ALA A 65 -2.14 -4.71 11.81
C ALA A 65 -3.51 -4.39 12.43
N ARG A 66 -3.76 -3.13 12.79
CA ARG A 66 -5.04 -2.69 13.41
C ARG A 66 -6.24 -2.92 12.50
N GLU A 67 -6.07 -2.70 11.20
CA GLU A 67 -7.13 -2.84 10.19
C GLU A 67 -7.18 -4.25 9.56
N ASN A 68 -6.36 -5.20 10.06
CA ASN A 68 -6.24 -6.57 9.53
C ASN A 68 -6.06 -6.61 8.00
N LEU A 69 -5.06 -5.86 7.49
CA LEU A 69 -4.78 -5.77 6.06
C LEU A 69 -4.07 -7.01 5.52
N ASP A 70 -4.78 -8.14 5.50
CA ASP A 70 -4.34 -9.40 4.88
C ASP A 70 -4.06 -9.30 3.36
N ASN A 71 -4.46 -8.19 2.75
CA ASN A 71 -4.29 -7.88 1.34
C ASN A 71 -3.05 -7.02 1.06
N LEU A 72 -2.22 -6.73 2.06
CA LEU A 72 -0.97 -5.99 1.94
C LEU A 72 0.24 -6.91 2.13
N ILE A 73 1.24 -6.79 1.25
CA ILE A 73 2.49 -7.55 1.31
C ILE A 73 3.65 -6.58 1.10
N PHE A 74 4.60 -6.56 2.03
CA PHE A 74 5.87 -5.84 1.93
C PHE A 74 6.97 -6.82 1.54
N VAL A 75 7.81 -6.42 0.59
CA VAL A 75 8.94 -7.19 0.05
C VAL A 75 10.20 -6.35 0.15
#